data_AF-A0A5B9MCH6-F1
#
_entry.id   AF-A0A5B9MCH6-F1
#
_cell.length_a   1.000
_cell.length_b   1.000
_cell.length_c   1.000
_cell.angle_alpha   90.00
_cell.angle_beta   90.00
_cell.angle_gamma   90.00
#
_symmetry.space_group_name_H-M   'P 1'
#
loop_
_entity.id
_entity.type
_entity.pdbx_description
1 polymer ?
#
loop_
_entity_poly.entity_id
_entity_poly.type
_entity_poly.pdbx_seq_one_letter_code
_entity_poly.pdbx_strand_id
1 'polypeptide(L)'
;MQSPRVRPSRDHRPTTPRFWHIGCVRVTESYLSSDPSLPLTQGIDNMSVDTNPPLTDEMVQRLQDLIQANIDSAEGYNDAAAHLGDSELSDHVVQLNRQRLKFASELQTFVQVGGVRPVKDGSWLAKLHGSWLDLKANLIGRDIAEILRDIRHVEKMLENAYDETLALMTPATSTELADRLRQHLDSIRRERERISGQPPHERLDDESS
;
A
#
# COMPACT_ATOMS: atom_id res chain seq x y z
N MET A 1 41.02 52.57 27.45
CA MET A 1 41.40 51.21 27.87
C MET A 1 40.61 50.24 26.99
N GLN A 2 41.07 49.94 25.77
CA GLN A 2 41.93 48.79 25.38
C GLN A 2 41.37 47.42 25.79
N SER A 3 41.08 46.62 24.74
CA SER A 3 40.48 45.28 24.68
C SER A 3 41.29 44.17 25.39
N PRO A 4 40.80 42.91 25.50
CA PRO A 4 40.74 41.99 24.36
C PRO A 4 39.52 41.05 24.26
N ARG A 5 39.28 40.58 23.03
CA ARG A 5 38.38 39.47 22.67
C ARG A 5 38.89 38.15 23.24
N VAL A 6 37.98 37.26 23.65
CA VAL A 6 38.22 35.81 23.66
C VAL A 6 36.95 35.09 23.18
N ARG A 7 37.05 34.38 22.06
CA ARG A 7 36.12 33.30 21.68
C ARG A 7 36.81 31.96 21.99
N PRO A 8 36.13 30.97 22.57
CA PRO A 8 36.54 29.56 22.45
C PRO A 8 35.71 28.90 21.35
N SER A 9 36.33 28.49 20.24
CA SER A 9 36.88 27.14 19.97
C SER A 9 35.82 26.20 19.41
N ARG A 10 35.81 26.09 18.08
CA ARG A 10 35.18 25.01 17.30
C ARG A 10 35.88 23.71 17.66
N ASP A 11 35.13 22.77 18.25
CA ASP A 11 35.57 21.38 18.39
C ASP A 11 35.29 20.65 17.07
N HIS A 12 36.34 20.54 16.25
CA HIS A 12 36.37 19.65 15.11
C HIS A 12 36.82 18.27 15.59
N ARG A 13 35.86 17.37 15.82
CA ARG A 13 36.17 15.95 16.02
C ARG A 13 36.79 15.38 14.75
N PRO A 14 37.97 14.73 14.82
CA PRO A 14 38.51 13.99 13.70
C PRO A 14 37.70 12.70 13.49
N THR A 15 37.15 12.55 12.28
CA THR A 15 36.61 11.30 11.76
C THR A 15 37.76 10.32 11.54
N THR A 16 37.88 9.29 12.38
CA THR A 16 38.77 8.15 12.11
C THR A 16 38.03 7.15 11.20
N PRO A 17 38.60 6.76 10.05
CA PRO A 17 38.07 5.69 9.22
C PRO A 17 38.44 4.34 9.84
N ARG A 18 37.46 3.58 10.31
CA ARG A 18 37.68 2.17 10.68
C ARG A 18 37.68 1.32 9.41
N PHE A 19 38.88 1.13 8.89
CA PHE A 19 39.20 0.11 7.90
C PHE A 19 39.06 -1.30 8.51
N TRP A 20 38.35 -2.15 7.77
CA TRP A 20 38.58 -3.58 7.54
C TRP A 20 39.25 -4.42 8.65
N HIS A 21 38.46 -5.29 9.28
CA HIS A 21 38.93 -6.59 9.74
C HIS A 21 38.16 -7.69 9.01
N ILE A 22 38.68 -8.13 7.85
CA ILE A 22 38.45 -9.49 7.38
C ILE A 22 39.21 -10.40 8.34
N GLY A 23 38.47 -11.22 9.08
CA GLY A 23 39.04 -12.37 9.78
C GLY A 23 39.53 -13.38 8.75
N CYS A 24 40.84 -13.53 8.64
CA CYS A 24 41.46 -14.67 7.97
C CYS A 24 41.17 -15.94 8.80
N VAL A 25 40.26 -16.79 8.32
CA VAL A 25 40.21 -18.18 8.75
C VAL A 25 41.35 -18.91 8.05
N ARG A 26 42.32 -19.39 8.85
CA ARG A 26 43.31 -20.36 8.40
C ARG A 26 42.59 -21.67 8.09
N VAL A 27 42.49 -22.01 6.81
CA VAL A 27 42.24 -23.39 6.38
C VAL A 27 43.58 -24.11 6.48
N THR A 28 43.71 -25.04 7.44
CA THR A 28 44.79 -26.03 7.40
C THR A 28 44.40 -27.11 6.40
N GLU A 29 45.19 -27.16 5.36
CA GLU A 29 45.20 -28.12 4.27
C GLU A 29 45.53 -29.53 4.77
N SER A 30 44.58 -30.44 4.66
CA SER A 30 44.84 -31.88 4.63
C SER A 30 43.58 -32.63 4.19
N TYR A 31 43.39 -32.82 2.88
CA TYR A 31 42.96 -34.12 2.36
C TYR A 31 43.22 -34.21 0.85
N LEU A 32 44.32 -34.89 0.53
CA LEU A 32 44.62 -35.41 -0.78
C LEU A 32 43.79 -36.70 -0.95
N SER A 33 42.76 -36.68 -1.79
CA SER A 33 42.23 -37.91 -2.40
C SER A 33 41.62 -37.58 -3.75
N SER A 34 42.37 -37.93 -4.79
CA SER A 34 41.93 -37.91 -6.17
C SER A 34 40.95 -39.07 -6.39
N ASP A 35 39.68 -38.76 -6.66
CA ASP A 35 38.72 -39.73 -7.19
C ASP A 35 38.12 -39.17 -8.49
N PRO A 36 38.59 -39.59 -9.68
CA PRO A 36 38.16 -39.02 -10.94
C PRO A 36 37.15 -39.95 -11.61
N SER A 37 35.91 -40.03 -11.13
CA SER A 37 34.82 -40.74 -11.83
C SER A 37 33.43 -40.40 -11.28
N LEU A 38 32.94 -39.16 -11.41
CA LEU A 38 31.49 -38.89 -11.39
C LEU A 38 31.11 -37.76 -12.38
N PRO A 39 30.04 -37.94 -13.18
CA PRO A 39 29.60 -36.94 -14.15
C PRO A 39 28.93 -35.75 -13.44
N LEU A 40 29.19 -34.54 -13.94
CA LEU A 40 28.58 -33.31 -13.48
C LEU A 40 27.09 -33.29 -13.86
N THR A 41 26.20 -33.53 -12.90
CA THR A 41 24.79 -33.14 -13.02
C THR A 41 24.54 -31.97 -12.07
N GLN A 42 24.21 -30.83 -12.67
CA GLN A 42 23.80 -29.58 -12.02
C GLN A 42 22.34 -29.69 -11.51
N GLY A 43 22.06 -29.03 -10.38
CA GLY A 43 20.71 -28.71 -9.88
C GLY A 43 20.02 -29.88 -9.17
N ILE A 44 19.29 -29.72 -8.06
CA ILE A 44 18.37 -28.64 -7.68
C ILE A 44 18.35 -28.55 -6.15
N ASP A 45 18.64 -27.38 -5.59
CA ASP A 45 18.21 -26.99 -4.25
C ASP A 45 16.68 -26.91 -4.24
N ASN A 46 15.99 -27.99 -3.86
CA ASN A 46 14.55 -27.98 -3.71
C ASN A 46 14.19 -27.77 -2.23
N MET A 47 14.56 -26.59 -1.69
CA MET A 47 13.84 -26.04 -0.55
C MET A 47 12.58 -25.41 -1.13
N SER A 48 11.46 -26.12 -1.00
CA SER A 48 10.12 -25.65 -1.36
C SER A 48 9.75 -24.43 -0.53
N VAL A 49 10.22 -23.26 -0.96
CA VAL A 49 9.53 -22.01 -0.68
C VAL A 49 8.34 -22.03 -1.63
N ASP A 50 7.14 -21.95 -1.09
CA ASP A 50 5.92 -21.76 -1.86
C ASP A 50 6.01 -20.42 -2.61
N THR A 51 6.75 -20.40 -3.72
CA THR A 51 6.89 -19.23 -4.57
C THR A 51 5.58 -19.08 -5.30
N ASN A 52 4.65 -18.35 -4.69
CA ASN A 52 3.64 -17.60 -5.43
C ASN A 52 4.36 -16.95 -6.63
N PRO A 53 3.93 -17.19 -7.88
CA PRO A 53 4.63 -16.67 -9.04
C PRO A 53 4.76 -15.15 -8.92
N PRO A 54 5.87 -14.58 -9.40
CA PRO A 54 6.12 -13.16 -9.28
C PRO A 54 4.96 -12.38 -9.92
N LEU A 55 4.42 -11.41 -9.17
CA LEU A 55 3.41 -10.50 -9.69
C LEU A 55 3.96 -9.78 -10.92
N THR A 56 3.11 -9.54 -11.91
CA THR A 56 3.49 -8.72 -13.07
C THR A 56 3.79 -7.29 -12.62
N ASP A 57 4.68 -6.59 -13.31
CA ASP A 57 4.99 -5.18 -13.01
C ASP A 57 3.73 -4.31 -13.00
N GLU A 58 2.79 -4.59 -13.91
CA GLU A 58 1.48 -3.93 -13.97
C GLU A 58 0.65 -4.18 -12.70
N MET A 59 0.59 -5.43 -12.21
CA MET A 59 -0.11 -5.75 -10.97
C MET A 59 0.55 -5.07 -9.78
N VAL A 60 1.89 -5.07 -9.70
CA VAL A 60 2.64 -4.38 -8.64
C VAL A 60 2.31 -2.88 -8.64
N GLN A 61 2.32 -2.24 -9.81
CA GLN A 61 1.97 -0.82 -9.94
C GLN A 61 0.52 -0.56 -9.50
N ARG A 62 -0.44 -1.41 -9.90
CA ARG A 62 -1.84 -1.26 -9.48
C ARG A 62 -2.04 -1.43 -7.98
N LEU A 63 -1.36 -2.38 -7.35
CA LEU A 63 -1.40 -2.53 -5.89
C LEU A 63 -0.81 -1.30 -5.19
N GLN A 64 0.26 -0.71 -5.72
CA GLN A 64 0.83 0.51 -5.18
C GLN A 64 -0.12 1.70 -5.33
N ASP A 65 -0.78 1.84 -6.47
CA ASP A 65 -1.81 2.86 -6.67
C ASP A 65 -2.97 2.66 -5.69
N LEU A 66 -3.44 1.42 -5.47
CA LEU A 66 -4.45 1.10 -4.45
C LEU A 66 -3.99 1.46 -3.03
N ILE A 67 -2.74 1.17 -2.67
CA ILE A 67 -2.18 1.54 -1.35
C ILE A 67 -2.25 3.05 -1.18
N GLN A 68 -1.76 3.81 -2.16
CA GLN A 68 -1.79 5.28 -2.09
C GLN A 68 -3.22 5.81 -2.04
N ALA A 69 -4.11 5.25 -2.85
CA ALA A 69 -5.52 5.63 -2.88
C ALA A 69 -6.20 5.44 -1.53
N ASN A 70 -5.95 4.32 -0.85
CA ASN A 70 -6.48 4.08 0.50
C ASN A 70 -5.91 5.08 1.51
N ILE A 71 -4.62 5.44 1.43
CA ILE A 71 -4.01 6.43 2.32
C ILE A 71 -4.63 7.82 2.10
N ASP A 72 -4.74 8.25 0.84
CA ASP A 72 -5.31 9.55 0.49
C ASP A 72 -6.77 9.66 0.94
N SER A 73 -7.57 8.61 0.75
CA SER A 73 -8.95 8.57 1.21
C SER A 73 -9.09 8.37 2.73
N ALA A 74 -8.10 7.82 3.42
CA ALA A 74 -8.09 7.77 4.88
C ALA A 74 -7.92 9.15 5.51
N GLU A 75 -6.93 9.92 5.02
CA GLU A 75 -6.83 11.36 5.33
C GLU A 75 -8.14 12.04 4.95
N GLY A 76 -8.68 11.63 3.79
CA GLY A 76 -10.02 11.87 3.26
C GLY A 76 -11.10 12.08 4.31
N TYR A 77 -11.34 10.94 4.93
CA TYR A 77 -12.41 10.78 5.88
C TYR A 77 -12.07 11.43 7.22
N ASN A 78 -10.79 11.50 7.60
CA ASN A 78 -10.39 12.18 8.82
C ASN A 78 -10.79 13.66 8.82
N ASP A 79 -10.51 14.40 7.75
CA ASP A 79 -10.84 15.82 7.73
C ASP A 79 -12.34 16.01 7.54
N ALA A 80 -12.99 15.22 6.66
CA ALA A 80 -14.43 15.29 6.47
C ALA A 80 -15.20 15.07 7.79
N ALA A 81 -14.79 14.11 8.62
CA ALA A 81 -15.42 13.80 9.91
C ALA A 81 -15.46 15.00 10.87
N ALA A 82 -14.48 15.90 10.81
CA ALA A 82 -14.43 17.10 11.65
C ALA A 82 -15.50 18.15 11.27
N HIS A 83 -16.10 18.05 10.08
CA HIS A 83 -17.06 19.03 9.55
C HIS A 83 -18.51 18.52 9.51
N LEU A 84 -18.77 17.27 9.89
CA LEU A 84 -20.11 16.67 9.78
C LEU A 84 -21.08 17.12 10.90
N GLY A 85 -20.58 17.57 12.06
CA GLY A 85 -21.38 18.10 13.17
C GLY A 85 -22.26 17.08 13.91
N ASP A 86 -22.60 15.94 13.27
CA ASP A 86 -23.32 14.80 13.85
C ASP A 86 -22.31 13.74 14.35
N SER A 87 -22.45 13.33 15.61
CA SER A 87 -21.52 12.41 16.26
C SER A 87 -21.57 10.99 15.68
N GLU A 88 -22.74 10.48 15.33
CA GLU A 88 -22.87 9.12 14.78
C GLU A 88 -22.27 9.05 13.37
N LEU A 89 -22.55 10.07 12.56
CA LEU A 89 -22.02 10.17 11.21
C LEU A 89 -20.51 10.41 11.20
N SER A 90 -20.01 11.28 12.10
CA SER A 90 -18.58 11.50 12.29
C SER A 90 -17.87 10.22 12.72
N ASP A 91 -18.42 9.49 13.70
CA ASP A 91 -17.88 8.21 14.15
C ASP A 91 -17.83 7.18 13.02
N HIS A 92 -18.86 7.15 12.18
CA HIS A 92 -18.91 6.28 11.01
C HIS A 92 -17.80 6.61 10.00
N VAL A 93 -17.62 7.89 9.66
CA VAL A 93 -16.57 8.32 8.72
C VAL A 93 -15.16 8.10 9.31
N VAL A 94 -14.97 8.24 10.62
CA VAL A 94 -13.72 7.86 11.31
C VAL A 94 -13.45 6.35 11.21
N GLN A 95 -14.50 5.50 11.22
CA GLN A 95 -14.32 4.07 10.98
C GLN A 95 -13.85 3.78 9.55
N LEU A 96 -14.34 4.53 8.55
CA LEU A 96 -13.85 4.42 7.17
C LEU A 96 -12.36 4.75 7.08
N ASN A 97 -11.90 5.84 7.71
CA ASN A 97 -10.47 6.18 7.79
C ASN A 97 -9.64 4.97 8.28
N ARG A 98 -10.00 4.41 9.46
CA ARG A 98 -9.30 3.25 10.03
C ARG A 98 -9.32 2.04 9.10
N GLN A 99 -10.44 1.78 8.44
CA GLN A 99 -10.60 0.69 7.49
C GLN A 99 -9.68 0.86 6.27
N ARG A 100 -9.59 2.07 5.70
CA ARG A 100 -8.69 2.35 4.57
C ARG A 100 -7.22 2.19 4.94
N LEU A 101 -6.79 2.65 6.12
CA LEU A 101 -5.42 2.43 6.60
C LEU A 101 -5.09 0.94 6.79
N LYS A 102 -6.07 0.16 7.29
CA LYS A 102 -5.94 -1.29 7.38
C LYS A 102 -5.75 -1.92 6.00
N PHE A 103 -6.56 -1.54 5.02
CA PHE A 103 -6.44 -2.05 3.65
C PHE A 103 -5.09 -1.71 3.02
N ALA A 104 -4.61 -0.47 3.18
CA ALA A 104 -3.28 -0.08 2.72
C ALA A 104 -2.19 -0.96 3.33
N SER A 105 -2.26 -1.22 4.64
CA SER A 105 -1.29 -2.05 5.35
C SER A 105 -1.33 -3.51 4.90
N GLU A 106 -2.53 -4.06 4.67
CA GLU A 106 -2.73 -5.42 4.14
C GLU A 106 -2.21 -5.54 2.71
N LEU A 107 -2.43 -4.55 1.84
CA LEU A 107 -1.90 -4.57 0.47
C LEU A 107 -0.37 -4.40 0.44
N GLN A 108 0.21 -3.63 1.37
CA GLN A 108 1.65 -3.49 1.48
C GLN A 108 2.38 -4.82 1.73
N THR A 109 1.75 -5.78 2.43
CA THR A 109 2.39 -7.08 2.68
C THR A 109 2.59 -7.89 1.39
N PHE A 110 1.70 -7.72 0.41
CA PHE A 110 1.83 -8.35 -0.91
C PHE A 110 2.85 -7.64 -1.81
N VAL A 111 3.08 -6.33 -1.61
CA VAL A 111 3.98 -5.50 -2.43
C VAL A 111 5.42 -5.44 -1.89
N GLN A 112 5.65 -5.66 -0.59
CA GLN A 112 6.99 -5.68 0.02
C GLN A 112 7.95 -6.72 -0.60
N VAL A 113 7.43 -7.61 -1.45
CA VAL A 113 8.20 -8.55 -2.28
C VAL A 113 8.87 -7.88 -3.50
N GLY A 114 8.47 -6.65 -3.89
CA GLY A 114 8.80 -6.08 -5.20
C GLY A 114 9.85 -4.96 -5.24
N GLY A 115 10.19 -4.26 -4.15
CA GLY A 115 11.23 -3.22 -4.15
C GLY A 115 11.05 -2.00 -5.08
N VAL A 116 9.92 -1.88 -5.79
CA VAL A 116 9.64 -0.78 -6.73
C VAL A 116 8.93 0.38 -6.02
N ARG A 117 9.34 1.62 -6.29
CA ARG A 117 8.61 2.84 -5.88
C ARG A 117 7.51 3.16 -6.89
N PRO A 118 6.35 3.68 -6.47
CA PRO A 118 5.24 3.98 -7.37
C PRO A 118 5.67 4.97 -8.43
N VAL A 119 5.44 4.63 -9.70
CA VAL A 119 5.39 5.61 -10.79
C VAL A 119 4.05 6.31 -10.65
N LYS A 120 4.04 7.63 -10.47
CA LYS A 120 2.85 8.45 -10.15
C LYS A 120 1.85 8.60 -11.32
N ASP A 121 1.76 7.62 -12.21
CA ASP A 121 1.11 7.77 -13.52
C ASP A 121 -0.23 7.02 -13.64
N GLY A 122 -0.90 6.75 -12.52
CA GLY A 122 -2.30 6.32 -12.52
C GLY A 122 -3.25 7.50 -12.78
N SER A 123 -3.87 7.59 -13.97
CA SER A 123 -4.87 8.65 -14.25
C SER A 123 -6.02 8.66 -13.24
N TRP A 124 -6.41 7.48 -12.75
CA TRP A 124 -7.45 7.34 -11.73
C TRP A 124 -6.97 7.80 -10.34
N LEU A 125 -5.70 7.57 -10.01
CA LEU A 125 -5.08 8.02 -8.76
C LEU A 125 -4.99 9.56 -8.73
N ALA A 126 -4.61 10.18 -9.85
CA ALA A 126 -4.62 11.63 -9.99
C ALA A 126 -6.04 12.21 -9.84
N LYS A 127 -7.06 11.56 -10.41
CA LYS A 127 -8.46 11.95 -10.22
C LYS A 127 -8.88 11.81 -8.76
N LEU A 128 -8.51 10.71 -8.10
CA LEU A 128 -8.87 10.45 -6.70
C LEU A 128 -8.25 11.52 -5.79
N HIS A 129 -6.96 11.79 -6.00
CA HIS A 129 -6.26 12.84 -5.28
C HIS A 129 -6.89 14.21 -5.53
N GLY A 130 -7.28 14.50 -6.78
CA GLY A 130 -8.05 15.70 -7.14
C GLY A 130 -9.36 15.81 -6.37
N SER A 131 -10.18 14.74 -6.37
CA SER A 131 -11.43 14.71 -5.60
C SER A 131 -11.20 14.90 -4.10
N TRP A 132 -10.09 14.40 -3.57
CA TRP A 132 -9.74 14.61 -2.17
C TRP A 132 -9.35 16.07 -1.87
N LEU A 133 -8.53 16.67 -2.73
CA LEU A 133 -8.19 18.09 -2.63
C LEU A 133 -9.42 18.98 -2.77
N ASP A 134 -10.34 18.65 -3.69
CA ASP A 134 -11.60 19.37 -3.88
C ASP A 134 -12.50 19.27 -2.64
N LEU A 135 -12.55 18.09 -2.02
CA LEU A 135 -13.23 17.89 -0.75
C LEU A 135 -12.62 18.81 0.31
N LYS A 136 -11.30 18.74 0.55
CA LYS A 136 -10.54 19.57 1.49
C LYS A 136 -10.73 21.08 1.29
N ALA A 137 -10.55 21.55 0.05
CA ALA A 137 -10.55 22.96 -0.29
C ALA A 137 -11.88 23.64 0.05
N ASN A 138 -12.97 22.86 0.09
CA ASN A 138 -14.31 23.37 0.25
C ASN A 138 -14.99 22.90 1.54
N LEU A 139 -14.30 22.28 2.51
CA LEU A 139 -14.96 21.75 3.72
C LEU A 139 -15.68 22.83 4.56
N ILE A 140 -15.20 24.07 4.56
CA ILE A 140 -15.76 25.13 5.39
C ILE A 140 -17.03 25.70 4.77
N GLY A 141 -18.15 25.61 5.48
CA GLY A 141 -19.43 26.22 5.09
C GLY A 141 -20.28 25.40 4.12
N ARG A 142 -19.89 24.14 3.84
CA ARG A 142 -20.70 23.20 3.05
C ARG A 142 -21.77 22.51 3.86
N ASP A 143 -22.82 22.11 3.17
CA ASP A 143 -23.86 21.25 3.71
C ASP A 143 -23.34 19.82 3.92
N ILE A 144 -23.85 19.14 4.93
CA ILE A 144 -23.53 17.75 5.26
C ILE A 144 -23.82 16.84 4.06
N ALA A 145 -24.93 17.08 3.36
CA ALA A 145 -25.33 16.29 2.18
C ALA A 145 -24.28 16.36 1.06
N GLU A 146 -23.64 17.52 0.91
CA GLU A 146 -22.60 17.77 -0.07
C GLU A 146 -21.29 17.05 0.29
N ILE A 147 -20.89 17.06 1.57
CA ILE A 147 -19.74 16.30 2.07
C ILE A 147 -19.96 14.80 1.85
N LEU A 148 -21.15 14.28 2.19
CA LEU A 148 -21.48 12.86 2.00
C LEU A 148 -21.50 12.45 0.53
N ARG A 149 -21.95 13.33 -0.37
CA ARG A 149 -21.90 13.09 -1.82
C ARG A 149 -20.47 12.89 -2.31
N ASP A 150 -19.53 13.69 -1.80
CA ASP A 150 -18.13 13.60 -2.21
C ASP A 150 -17.46 12.37 -1.62
N ILE A 151 -17.77 12.01 -0.36
CA ILE A 151 -17.35 10.72 0.22
C ILE A 151 -17.82 9.55 -0.66
N ARG A 152 -19.10 9.53 -1.06
CA ARG A 152 -19.62 8.49 -1.98
C ARG A 152 -18.92 8.48 -3.33
N HIS A 153 -18.55 9.64 -3.85
CA HIS A 153 -17.81 9.74 -5.10
C HIS A 153 -16.43 9.09 -4.97
N VAL A 154 -15.68 9.41 -3.90
CA VAL A 154 -14.38 8.79 -3.59
C VAL A 154 -14.52 7.27 -3.42
N GLU A 155 -15.53 6.80 -2.69
CA GLU A 155 -15.82 5.37 -2.53
C GLU A 155 -16.08 4.69 -3.89
N LYS A 156 -16.87 5.31 -4.78
CA LYS A 156 -17.09 4.77 -6.13
C LYS A 156 -15.80 4.68 -6.95
N MET A 157 -14.91 5.65 -6.81
CA MET A 157 -13.61 5.63 -7.48
C MET A 157 -12.72 4.51 -6.98
N LEU A 158 -12.71 4.27 -5.66
CA LEU A 158 -12.00 3.13 -5.07
C LEU A 158 -12.56 1.82 -5.59
N GLU A 159 -13.88 1.63 -5.60
CA GLU A 159 -14.48 0.40 -6.15
C GLU A 159 -14.01 0.10 -7.57
N ASN A 160 -14.07 1.11 -8.45
CA ASN A 160 -13.64 0.95 -9.83
C ASN A 160 -12.15 0.57 -9.92
N ALA A 161 -11.29 1.17 -9.08
CA ALA A 161 -9.87 0.85 -9.05
C ALA A 161 -9.60 -0.60 -8.57
N TYR A 162 -10.37 -1.09 -7.59
CA TYR A 162 -10.31 -2.49 -7.16
C TYR A 162 -10.83 -3.44 -8.25
N ASP A 163 -11.94 -3.12 -8.91
CA ASP A 163 -12.48 -3.89 -10.03
C ASP A 163 -11.46 -3.98 -11.20
N GLU A 164 -10.83 -2.86 -11.56
CA GLU A 164 -9.77 -2.81 -12.58
C GLU A 164 -8.56 -3.66 -12.17
N THR A 165 -8.17 -3.64 -10.89
CA THR A 165 -7.04 -4.44 -10.39
C THR A 165 -7.37 -5.93 -10.38
N LEU A 166 -8.59 -6.31 -10.00
CA LEU A 166 -9.08 -7.69 -10.05
C LEU A 166 -9.14 -8.22 -11.48
N ALA A 167 -9.44 -7.37 -12.47
CA ALA A 167 -9.48 -7.75 -13.88
C ALA A 167 -8.10 -8.15 -14.46
N LEU A 168 -7.00 -7.72 -13.83
CA LEU A 168 -5.64 -8.11 -14.21
C LEU A 168 -5.21 -9.45 -13.64
N MET A 169 -6.04 -10.07 -12.79
CA MET A 169 -5.70 -11.36 -12.20
C MET A 169 -5.70 -12.45 -13.24
N THR A 170 -4.70 -13.33 -13.13
CA THR A 170 -4.59 -14.53 -13.94
C THR A 170 -4.70 -15.75 -13.02
N PRO A 171 -4.93 -16.96 -13.56
CA PRO A 171 -4.87 -18.18 -12.75
C PRO A 171 -3.52 -18.41 -12.04
N ALA A 172 -2.46 -17.70 -12.45
CA ALA A 172 -1.18 -17.71 -11.78
C ALA A 172 -1.14 -16.76 -10.56
N THR A 173 -2.00 -15.74 -10.50
CA THR A 173 -2.02 -14.80 -9.37
C THR A 173 -2.40 -15.51 -8.06
N SER A 174 -1.76 -15.14 -6.94
CA SER A 174 -2.08 -15.66 -5.61
C SER A 174 -3.58 -15.63 -5.32
N THR A 175 -4.14 -16.78 -4.97
CA THR A 175 -5.51 -16.90 -4.45
C THR A 175 -5.72 -16.01 -3.22
N GLU A 176 -4.70 -15.89 -2.36
CA GLU A 176 -4.80 -15.05 -1.15
C GLU A 176 -4.93 -13.57 -1.50
N LEU A 177 -4.16 -13.08 -2.47
CA LEU A 177 -4.28 -11.69 -2.95
C LEU A 177 -5.66 -11.45 -3.57
N ALA A 178 -6.13 -12.41 -4.38
CA ALA A 178 -7.45 -12.33 -5.00
C ALA A 178 -8.57 -12.23 -3.97
N ASP A 179 -8.54 -13.09 -2.95
CA ASP A 179 -9.52 -13.10 -1.89
C ASP A 179 -9.45 -11.83 -1.05
N ARG A 180 -8.24 -11.32 -0.78
CA ARG A 180 -8.06 -10.06 -0.05
C ARG A 180 -8.66 -8.86 -0.80
N LEU A 181 -8.38 -8.75 -2.10
CA LEU A 181 -8.90 -7.66 -2.94
C LEU A 181 -10.43 -7.72 -3.04
N ARG A 182 -11.03 -8.92 -3.17
CA ARG A 182 -12.48 -9.09 -3.14
C ARG A 182 -13.10 -8.69 -1.80
N GLN A 183 -12.48 -9.10 -0.69
CA GLN A 183 -12.94 -8.73 0.65
C GLN A 183 -12.95 -7.21 0.86
N HIS A 184 -11.91 -6.51 0.40
CA HIS A 184 -11.83 -5.06 0.47
C HIS A 184 -12.92 -4.41 -0.37
N LEU A 185 -13.08 -4.85 -1.62
CA LEU A 185 -14.10 -4.34 -2.55
C LEU A 185 -15.52 -4.51 -2.01
N ASP A 186 -15.84 -5.68 -1.46
CA ASP A 186 -17.15 -5.92 -0.85
C ASP A 186 -17.38 -5.01 0.36
N SER A 187 -16.32 -4.71 1.13
CA SER A 187 -16.42 -3.75 2.22
C SER A 187 -16.70 -2.35 1.71
N ILE A 188 -15.96 -1.87 0.72
CA ILE A 188 -16.15 -0.56 0.10
C ILE A 188 -17.59 -0.41 -0.43
N ARG A 189 -18.10 -1.42 -1.15
CA ARG A 189 -19.48 -1.42 -1.67
C ARG A 189 -20.51 -1.28 -0.55
N ARG A 190 -20.38 -2.06 0.53
CA ARG A 190 -21.28 -1.98 1.69
C ARG A 190 -21.26 -0.61 2.36
N GLU A 191 -20.07 -0.03 2.55
CA GLU A 191 -19.95 1.29 3.18
C GLU A 191 -20.55 2.39 2.30
N ARG A 192 -20.32 2.35 0.99
CA ARG A 192 -20.94 3.31 0.06
C ARG A 192 -22.47 3.23 0.09
N GLU A 193 -23.02 2.03 0.13
CA GLU A 193 -24.48 1.80 0.22
C GLU A 193 -25.03 2.35 1.54
N ARG A 194 -24.33 2.11 2.65
CA ARG A 194 -24.68 2.67 3.97
C ARG A 194 -24.69 4.20 3.96
N ILE A 195 -23.72 4.84 3.31
CA ILE A 195 -23.66 6.31 3.16
C ILE A 195 -24.73 6.83 2.19
N SER A 196 -25.25 5.99 1.30
CA SER A 196 -26.32 6.33 0.35
C SER A 196 -27.72 6.19 0.98
N GLY A 197 -27.86 5.47 2.10
CA GLY A 197 -29.15 5.13 2.70
C GLY A 197 -29.96 4.13 1.88
N GLN A 198 -29.34 3.47 0.90
CA GLN A 198 -29.99 2.53 -0.01
C GLN A 198 -29.51 1.11 0.34
N PRO A 199 -30.42 0.13 0.53
CA PRO A 199 -30.00 -1.23 0.86
C PRO A 199 -29.12 -1.81 -0.25
N PRO A 200 -28.23 -2.76 0.07
CA PRO A 200 -27.39 -3.41 -0.92
C PRO A 200 -28.22 -3.88 -2.10
N HIS A 201 -27.81 -3.50 -3.31
CA HIS A 201 -28.48 -3.92 -4.53
C HIS A 201 -28.59 -5.45 -4.48
N GLU A 202 -29.85 -5.90 -4.39
CA GLU A 202 -30.21 -7.31 -4.45
C GLU A 202 -29.52 -7.87 -5.68
N ARG A 203 -28.55 -8.77 -5.44
CA ARG A 203 -27.79 -9.41 -6.50
C ARG A 203 -28.84 -10.11 -7.34
N LEU A 204 -29.12 -9.56 -8.51
CA LEU A 204 -29.84 -10.29 -9.54
C LEU A 204 -28.87 -11.41 -9.91
N ASP A 205 -29.00 -12.52 -9.19
CA ASP A 205 -28.55 -13.80 -9.69
C ASP A 205 -29.32 -13.95 -11.01
N ASP A 206 -28.62 -13.65 -12.10
CA ASP A 206 -29.09 -13.88 -13.45
C ASP A 206 -29.42 -15.37 -13.55
N GLU A 207 -30.69 -15.67 -13.31
CA GLU A 207 -31.34 -16.87 -13.81
C GLU A 207 -31.27 -16.79 -15.34
N SER A 208 -30.21 -17.35 -15.90
CA SER A 208 -30.07 -17.57 -17.32
C SER A 208 -29.72 -19.03 -17.57
N SER A 209 -30.79 -19.73 -17.96
CA SER A 209 -30.88 -21.07 -18.60
C SER A 209 -30.86 -22.30 -17.71
#